data_AF-A0A1F4T6F8-F1
#
_entry.id   AF-A0A1F4T6F8-F1
#
_cell.length_a   1.000
_cell.length_b   1.000
_cell.length_c   1.000
_cell.angle_alpha   90.00
_cell.angle_beta   90.00
_cell.angle_gamma   90.00
#
_symmetry.space_group_name_H-M   'P 1'
#
loop_
_entity.id
_entity.type
_entity.pdbx_description
1 polymer ?
#
loop_
_entity_poly.entity_id
_entity_poly.type
_entity_poly.pdbx_seq_one_letter_code
_entity_poly.pdbx_strand_id
1 'polypeptide(L)'
;MKAVVSLLLVLSLLSPVSAVTGEALVSAEAKPANFLTEFDITFWQTAPFVTFWAYFGDRLLFAGQPVHWDAIGIIGAVVSVGNAVISANKVVNDRNRQSY
;
A
#
# COMPACT_ATOMS: atom_id res chain seq x y z
N MET A 1 -19.71 7.18 16.21
CA MET A 1 -19.71 7.04 14.73
C MET A 1 -18.36 7.35 14.10
N LYS A 2 -17.74 8.51 14.37
CA LYS A 2 -16.41 8.90 13.82
C LYS A 2 -15.30 7.86 14.08
N ALA A 3 -15.17 7.34 15.30
CA ALA A 3 -14.15 6.35 15.65
C ALA A 3 -14.29 4.99 14.93
N VAL A 4 -15.52 4.55 14.66
CA VAL A 4 -15.78 3.29 13.93
C VAL A 4 -15.39 3.43 12.46
N VAL A 5 -15.65 4.59 11.85
CA VAL A 5 -15.25 4.89 10.47
C VAL A 5 -13.73 5.02 10.36
N SER A 6 -13.07 5.68 11.31
CA SER A 6 -11.60 5.73 11.36
C SER A 6 -10.98 4.35 11.53
N LEU A 7 -11.59 3.47 12.35
CA LEU A 7 -11.13 2.09 12.50
C LEU A 7 -11.32 1.29 11.21
N LEU A 8 -12.46 1.44 10.53
CA LEU A 8 -12.72 0.80 9.24
C LEU A 8 -11.77 1.30 8.14
N LEU A 9 -11.36 2.57 8.20
CA LEU A 9 -10.32 3.15 7.35
C LEU A 9 -8.97 2.47 7.61
N VAL A 10 -8.58 2.34 8.89
CA VAL A 10 -7.34 1.65 9.26
C VAL A 10 -7.39 0.17 8.84
N LEU A 11 -8.53 -0.50 9.00
CA LEU A 11 -8.70 -1.89 8.60
C LEU A 11 -8.73 -2.07 7.07
N SER A 12 -9.27 -1.12 6.31
CA SER A 12 -9.23 -1.17 4.85
C SER A 12 -7.82 -0.95 4.32
N LEU A 13 -7.05 -0.04 4.94
CA LEU A 13 -5.62 0.19 4.66
C LEU A 13 -4.73 -1.05 4.94
N LEU A 14 -5.20 -1.98 5.78
CA LEU A 14 -4.52 -3.25 6.07
C LEU A 14 -4.88 -4.39 5.12
N SER A 15 -5.86 -4.19 4.23
CA SER A 15 -6.17 -5.13 3.15
C SER A 15 -5.55 -4.62 1.86
N PRO A 16 -4.27 -4.89 1.57
CA PRO A 16 -3.82 -4.84 0.19
C PRO A 16 -4.61 -5.94 -0.50
N VAL A 17 -5.66 -5.55 -1.24
CA VAL A 17 -6.21 -6.46 -2.24
C VAL A 17 -5.07 -6.67 -3.20
N SER A 18 -4.39 -7.80 -3.06
CA SER A 18 -3.40 -8.32 -4.00
C SER A 18 -4.11 -8.50 -5.34
N ALA A 19 -4.32 -7.40 -6.06
CA ALA A 19 -4.65 -7.41 -7.46
C ALA A 19 -3.35 -7.83 -8.15
N VAL A 20 -3.11 -9.14 -8.18
CA VAL A 20 -2.11 -9.74 -9.04
C VAL A 20 -2.56 -9.40 -10.46
N THR A 21 -2.02 -8.32 -11.02
CA THR A 21 -2.21 -7.98 -12.42
C THR A 21 -1.58 -9.12 -13.22
N GLY A 22 -2.21 -9.53 -14.33
CA GLY A 22 -1.72 -10.66 -15.14
C GLY A 22 -0.26 -10.53 -15.61
N GLU A 23 0.30 -9.31 -15.58
CA GLU A 23 1.72 -9.04 -15.83
C GLU A 23 2.67 -9.62 -14.76
N ALA A 24 2.21 -9.75 -13.51
CA ALA A 24 2.97 -10.41 -12.44
C ALA A 24 3.05 -11.93 -12.65
N LEU A 25 2.02 -12.55 -13.25
CA LEU A 25 2.06 -13.96 -13.62
C LEU A 25 2.97 -14.22 -14.83
N VAL A 26 3.01 -13.31 -15.81
CA VAL A 26 3.92 -13.41 -16.96
C VAL A 26 5.38 -13.11 -16.55
N SER A 27 5.60 -12.31 -15.51
CA SER A 27 6.94 -12.04 -14.97
C SER A 27 7.45 -13.07 -13.94
N ALA A 28 6.55 -13.86 -13.34
CA ALA A 28 6.92 -14.88 -12.35
C ALA A 28 7.79 -16.01 -12.94
N GLU A 29 7.72 -16.25 -14.25
CA GLU A 29 8.63 -17.19 -14.93
C GLU A 29 9.92 -16.55 -15.45
N ALA A 30 10.03 -15.21 -15.51
CA ALA A 30 11.12 -14.54 -16.23
C ALA A 30 11.96 -13.52 -15.43
N LYS A 31 11.54 -13.11 -14.23
CA LYS A 31 12.33 -12.16 -13.42
C LYS A 31 12.61 -12.70 -12.02
N PRO A 32 13.88 -12.69 -11.58
CA PRO A 32 14.21 -13.04 -10.21
C PRO A 32 13.51 -12.05 -9.27
N ALA A 33 12.69 -12.57 -8.37
CA ALA A 33 12.11 -11.80 -7.27
C ALA A 33 13.24 -11.04 -6.56
N ASN A 34 13.28 -9.73 -6.78
CA ASN A 34 14.24 -8.82 -6.20
C ASN A 34 13.49 -7.74 -5.42
N PHE A 35 14.09 -7.28 -4.32
CA PHE A 35 13.47 -6.36 -3.37
C PHE A 35 12.84 -5.14 -4.06
N LEU A 36 13.55 -4.57 -5.05
CA LEU A 36 13.13 -3.35 -5.72
C LEU A 36 11.88 -3.53 -6.59
N THR A 37 11.73 -4.67 -7.27
CA THR A 37 10.55 -4.95 -8.10
C THR A 37 9.32 -5.11 -7.23
N GLU A 38 9.44 -5.89 -6.15
CA GLU A 38 8.35 -6.11 -5.21
C GLU A 38 7.97 -4.81 -4.48
N PHE A 39 8.98 -4.00 -4.13
CA PHE A 39 8.77 -2.69 -3.54
C PHE A 39 7.99 -1.76 -4.48
N ASP A 40 8.41 -1.64 -5.74
CA ASP A 40 7.80 -0.73 -6.72
C ASP A 40 6.33 -1.12 -6.99
N ILE A 41 6.06 -2.40 -7.23
CA ILE A 41 4.71 -2.93 -7.43
C ILE A 41 3.84 -2.64 -6.20
N THR A 42 4.32 -3.01 -5.01
CA THR A 42 3.54 -2.84 -3.78
C THR A 42 3.30 -1.36 -3.47
N PHE A 43 4.28 -0.49 -3.71
CA PHE A 43 4.15 0.94 -3.50
C PHE A 43 3.04 1.53 -4.38
N TRP A 44 3.08 1.28 -5.69
CA TRP A 44 2.10 1.83 -6.63
C TRP A 44 0.71 1.19 -6.52
N GLN A 45 0.61 -0.02 -6.02
CA GLN A 45 -0.68 -0.63 -5.67
C GLN A 45 -1.28 -0.01 -4.40
N THR A 46 -0.44 0.33 -3.42
CA THR A 46 -0.88 0.88 -2.13
C THR A 46 -1.25 2.37 -2.24
N ALA A 47 -0.43 3.15 -2.95
CA ALA A 47 -0.55 4.61 -3.03
C ALA A 47 -1.94 5.15 -3.42
N PRO A 48 -2.60 4.70 -4.51
CA PRO A 48 -3.90 5.23 -4.90
C PRO A 48 -4.99 4.91 -3.87
N PHE A 49 -4.94 3.73 -3.26
CA PHE A 49 -5.91 3.31 -2.26
C PHE A 49 -5.77 4.10 -0.96
N VAL A 50 -4.54 4.27 -0.46
CA VAL A 50 -4.30 5.07 0.75
C VAL A 50 -4.68 6.54 0.52
N THR A 51 -4.32 7.09 -0.64
CA THR A 51 -4.62 8.48 -0.99
C THR A 51 -6.14 8.72 -1.04
N PHE A 52 -6.91 7.79 -1.62
CA PHE A 52 -8.37 7.87 -1.66
C PHE A 52 -8.98 7.90 -0.26
N TRP A 53 -8.54 7.00 0.62
CA TRP A 53 -9.07 6.92 1.98
C TRP A 53 -8.61 8.06 2.88
N ALA A 54 -7.38 8.54 2.71
CA ALA A 54 -6.89 9.74 3.41
C ALA A 54 -7.70 10.98 3.00
N TYR A 55 -8.03 11.13 1.71
CA TYR A 55 -8.95 12.17 1.25
C TYR A 55 -10.33 12.05 1.89
N PHE A 56 -10.91 10.84 1.92
CA PHE A 56 -12.21 10.63 2.55
C PHE A 56 -12.19 10.96 4.05
N GLY A 57 -11.13 10.56 4.76
CA GLY A 57 -10.90 10.91 6.16
C GLY A 57 -10.77 12.42 6.38
N ASP A 58 -10.02 13.11 5.52
CA ASP A 58 -9.89 14.57 5.54
C ASP A 58 -11.26 15.26 5.40
N ARG A 59 -12.07 14.86 4.43
CA ARG A 59 -13.42 15.41 4.21
C ARG A 59 -14.35 15.19 5.41
N LEU A 60 -14.20 14.08 6.13
CA LEU A 60 -15.00 13.76 7.31
C LEU A 60 -14.59 14.53 8.56
N LEU A 61 -13.30 14.78 8.73
CA LEU A 61 -12.74 15.40 9.94
C LEU A 61 -12.72 16.93 9.84
N PHE A 62 -12.47 17.46 8.64
CA PHE A 62 -12.28 18.88 8.37
C PHE A 62 -13.33 19.42 7.39
N ALA A 63 -14.60 19.02 7.58
CA ALA A 63 -15.69 19.47 6.75
C ALA A 63 -15.77 21.02 6.71
N GLY A 64 -15.84 21.58 5.50
CA GLY A 64 -15.87 23.03 5.28
C GLY A 64 -14.50 23.72 5.24
N GLN A 65 -13.41 22.98 5.45
CA GLN A 65 -12.04 23.49 5.28
C GLN A 65 -11.46 23.09 3.90
N PRO A 66 -10.42 23.81 3.43
CA PRO A 66 -9.61 23.37 2.28
C PRO A 66 -9.09 21.94 2.48
N VAL A 67 -8.82 21.25 1.37
CA VAL A 67 -8.23 19.89 1.41
C VAL A 67 -6.77 19.97 1.83
N HIS A 68 -6.39 19.19 2.85
CA HIS A 68 -5.01 19.05 3.30
C HIS A 68 -4.26 18.04 2.42
N TRP A 69 -3.98 18.44 1.17
CA TRP A 69 -3.28 17.60 0.20
C TRP A 69 -1.86 17.22 0.64
N ASP A 70 -1.22 18.07 1.43
CA ASP A 70 0.07 17.82 2.07
C ASP A 70 -0.01 16.65 3.05
N ALA A 71 -1.00 16.66 3.96
CA ALA A 71 -1.21 15.57 4.92
C ALA A 71 -1.60 14.27 4.22
N ILE A 72 -2.49 14.34 3.23
CA ILE A 72 -2.89 13.19 2.41
C ILE A 72 -1.68 12.58 1.69
N GLY A 73 -0.84 13.41 1.07
CA GLY A 73 0.38 12.97 0.39
C GLY A 73 1.38 12.31 1.33
N ILE A 74 1.60 12.88 2.52
CA ILE A 74 2.48 12.31 3.54
C ILE A 74 1.96 10.94 4.02
N ILE A 75 0.67 10.83 4.34
CA ILE A 75 0.07 9.56 4.76
C ILE A 75 0.17 8.53 3.63
N GLY A 76 -0.16 8.92 2.40
CA GLY A 76 -0.04 8.08 1.22
C GLY A 76 1.38 7.54 1.04
N ALA A 77 2.38 8.41 1.14
CA ALA A 77 3.79 8.02 1.00
C ALA A 77 4.25 7.08 2.12
N VAL A 78 3.97 7.42 3.39
CA VAL A 78 4.44 6.63 4.54
C VAL A 78 3.84 5.23 4.54
N VAL A 79 2.52 5.12 4.34
CA VAL A 79 1.85 3.80 4.33
C VAL A 79 2.29 2.97 3.13
N SER A 80 2.44 3.59 1.95
CA SER A 80 2.90 2.88 0.75
C SER A 80 4.33 2.39 0.88
N VAL A 81 5.25 3.22 1.38
CA VAL A 81 6.63 2.82 1.65
C VAL A 81 6.67 1.71 2.71
N GLY A 82 5.94 1.87 3.82
CA GLY A 82 5.90 0.86 4.88
C GLY A 82 5.42 -0.50 4.37
N ASN A 83 4.31 -0.52 3.62
CA ASN A 83 3.77 -1.75 3.05
C ASN A 83 4.74 -2.37 2.03
N ALA A 84 5.32 -1.55 1.15
CA ALA A 84 6.28 -2.00 0.14
C ALA A 84 7.54 -2.61 0.75
N VAL A 85 8.11 -2.01 1.79
CA VAL A 85 9.26 -2.57 2.51
C VAL A 85 8.91 -3.92 3.16
N ILE A 86 7.74 -4.03 3.79
CA ILE A 86 7.31 -5.28 4.43
C ILE A 86 7.12 -6.39 3.39
N SER A 87 6.45 -6.10 2.27
CA SER A 87 6.22 -7.08 1.20
C SER A 87 7.54 -7.52 0.57
N ALA A 88 8.38 -6.55 0.18
CA ALA A 88 9.67 -6.83 -0.44
C ALA A 88 10.60 -7.65 0.45
N ASN A 89 10.63 -7.37 1.76
CA ASN A 89 11.40 -8.18 2.71
C ASN A 89 10.87 -9.61 2.85
N LYS A 90 9.55 -9.82 2.85
CA LYS A 90 8.97 -11.17 2.89
C LYS A 90 9.40 -11.98 1.68
N VAL A 91 9.27 -11.41 0.48
CA VAL A 91 9.66 -12.08 -0.77
C VAL A 91 11.13 -12.46 -0.81
N VAL A 92 12.04 -11.56 -0.38
CA VAL A 92 13.48 -11.86 -0.31
C VAL A 92 13.78 -12.95 0.72
N ASN A 93 13.17 -12.87 1.90
CA ASN A 93 13.39 -13.84 2.98
C ASN A 93 12.87 -15.24 2.62
N ASP A 94 11.69 -15.35 2.01
CA ASP A 94 11.12 -16.63 1.60
C ASP A 94 11.96 -17.30 0.50
N ARG A 95 12.49 -16.52 -0.44
CA ARG A 95 13.42 -17.03 -1.45
C ARG A 95 14.72 -17.57 -0.84
N ASN A 96 15.29 -16.84 0.13
CA ASN A 96 16.50 -17.30 0.83
C ASN A 96 16.26 -18.63 1.55
N ARG A 97 15.04 -18.88 2.06
CA ARG A 97 14.68 -20.15 2.70
C ARG A 97 14.49 -21.30 1.72
N GLN A 98 14.01 -21.04 0.51
CA GLN A 98 13.81 -22.06 -0.54
C GLN A 98 15.10 -22.50 -1.24
N SER A 99 16.22 -21.80 -1.01
CA SER A 99 17.51 -22.10 -1.63
C SER A 99 18.41 -23.03 -0.81
N TYR A 100 17.93 -23.49 0.36
CA TYR A 100 18.58 -24.49 1.24
C TYR A 100 17.72 -25.74 1.33
#